data_AF-A0A4R4LC26-F1
#
_entry.id   AF-A0A4R4LC26-F1
#
_cell.length_a   1.000
_cell.length_b   1.000
_cell.length_c   1.000
_cell.angle_alpha   90.00
_cell.angle_beta   90.00
_cell.angle_gamma   90.00
#
_symmetry.space_group_name_H-M   'P 1'
#
loop_
_entity.id
_entity.type
_entity.pdbx_description
1 polymer ?
#
loop_
_entity_poly.entity_id
_entity_poly.type
_entity_poly.pdbx_seq_one_letter_code
_entity_poly.pdbx_strand_id
1 'polypeptide(L)'
;MGQIGQLDALEQAVKGTLAEGSFAFDGDAAVLRIEGSRALTTGWSRALRGCGIGLLLIGAVLSLTGLHDAARWALAPGAALFGLFLLLRHTPLRRVWSVLELRFAEQAMVHRRTRIPFGDLRPEHLVWKDGRFLRRLYLWHPSLRKLLAGFSGAEERQAREFHRHLWALISATNPPGTDSTAPSGSTAPAGSGAPARSGGLTPVQRWIIAAGAPYGAINGFRLDRLGTASGVDAAAADRRTAQELLHDPWGAYDLEQLLGAVNWLVQDGHRADFTQDADLAARSPAAQEEYRALLREVDGLIARDELEPPFVERLIELVRVRYGDEGGSYAKLVPRVLRDEPGADVSEEGAELAQFLHHLFNDRNHASEELHRLKALADPALRANVGRFLIWDYGRALMLYRWGHMVGWLTEEYCWERMLPLAIDIQRRYSSWQDMATCYLQGRLLWSVGGGKARSEYERLMENLASDPDSPWNTVPWTLDLTRDWP
;
A
#
# COMPACT_ATOMS: atom_id res chain seq x y z
N MET A 1 31.46 -14.36 6.41
CA MET A 1 31.68 -14.17 4.96
C MET A 1 31.86 -12.67 4.74
N GLY A 2 32.98 -12.23 4.16
CA GLY A 2 33.22 -10.81 3.88
C GLY A 2 32.27 -10.27 2.80
N GLN A 3 32.23 -8.93 2.63
CA GLN A 3 31.40 -8.24 1.63
C GLN A 3 31.53 -8.84 0.21
N ILE A 4 32.76 -9.21 -0.19
CA ILE A 4 33.06 -9.85 -1.47
C ILE A 4 32.26 -11.16 -1.64
N GLY A 5 32.19 -12.02 -0.62
CA GLY A 5 31.45 -13.28 -0.70
C GLY A 5 29.92 -13.10 -0.73
N GLN A 6 29.40 -12.02 -0.14
CA GLN A 6 27.97 -11.68 -0.25
C GLN A 6 27.62 -11.11 -1.63
N LEU A 7 28.55 -10.39 -2.26
CA LEU A 7 28.42 -9.88 -3.62
C LEU A 7 28.46 -11.01 -4.65
N ASP A 8 29.39 -11.97 -4.51
CA ASP A 8 29.44 -13.17 -5.34
C ASP A 8 28.14 -13.97 -5.24
N ALA A 9 27.58 -14.11 -4.03
CA ALA A 9 26.30 -14.78 -3.82
C ALA A 9 25.12 -14.04 -4.48
N LEU A 10 25.14 -12.70 -4.48
CA LEU A 10 24.14 -11.89 -5.19
C LEU A 10 24.24 -12.08 -6.71
N GLU A 11 25.45 -12.14 -7.26
CA GLU A 11 25.69 -12.40 -8.68
C GLU A 11 25.21 -13.80 -9.08
N GLN A 12 25.52 -14.83 -8.29
CA GLN A 12 25.01 -16.18 -8.54
C GLN A 12 23.49 -16.25 -8.49
N ALA A 13 22.84 -15.49 -7.61
CA ALA A 13 21.38 -15.47 -7.51
C ALA A 13 20.70 -14.86 -8.76
N VAL A 14 21.38 -13.99 -9.51
CA VAL A 14 20.84 -13.41 -10.76
C VAL A 14 21.31 -14.14 -12.02
N LYS A 15 22.32 -15.00 -11.94
CA LYS A 15 22.88 -15.71 -13.10
C LYS A 15 21.82 -16.59 -13.80
N GLY A 16 21.70 -16.43 -15.11
CA GLY A 16 20.71 -17.15 -15.92
C GLY A 16 19.27 -16.64 -15.79
N THR A 17 19.03 -15.58 -15.00
CA THR A 17 17.69 -14.99 -14.80
C THR A 17 17.44 -13.82 -15.75
N LEU A 18 16.21 -13.31 -15.80
CA LEU A 18 15.90 -12.03 -16.43
C LEU A 18 16.66 -10.84 -15.84
N ALA A 19 17.07 -10.94 -14.57
CA ALA A 19 17.71 -9.87 -13.83
C ALA A 19 19.21 -9.76 -14.10
N GLU A 20 19.87 -10.81 -14.64
CA GLU A 20 21.34 -10.89 -14.82
C GLU A 20 21.93 -9.63 -15.48
N GLY A 21 21.34 -9.18 -16.59
CA GLY A 21 21.85 -8.01 -17.32
C GLY A 21 21.62 -6.66 -16.65
N SER A 22 20.87 -6.61 -15.54
CA SER A 22 20.50 -5.38 -14.83
C SER A 22 21.49 -5.00 -13.73
N PHE A 23 22.48 -5.85 -13.44
CA PHE A 23 23.46 -5.63 -12.39
C PHE A 23 24.86 -5.59 -13.00
N ALA A 24 25.65 -4.57 -12.63
CA ALA A 24 27.07 -4.52 -12.94
C ALA A 24 27.81 -4.24 -11.64
N PHE A 25 28.75 -5.13 -11.31
CA PHE A 25 29.58 -5.00 -10.13
C PHE A 25 30.94 -4.43 -10.50
N ASP A 26 31.39 -3.46 -9.70
CA ASP A 26 32.70 -2.82 -9.80
C ASP A 26 33.47 -3.18 -8.52
N GLY A 27 34.28 -4.24 -8.61
CA GLY A 27 35.00 -4.83 -7.47
C GLY A 27 36.06 -3.93 -6.87
N ASP A 28 36.70 -3.10 -7.69
CA ASP A 28 37.74 -2.17 -7.26
C ASP A 28 37.14 -0.97 -6.51
N ALA A 29 35.94 -0.54 -6.88
CA ALA A 29 35.25 0.60 -6.27
C ALA A 29 34.27 0.20 -5.15
N ALA A 30 34.01 -1.10 -4.94
CA ALA A 30 32.93 -1.61 -4.09
C ALA A 30 31.58 -0.90 -4.38
N VAL A 31 31.21 -0.87 -5.66
CA VAL A 31 29.95 -0.27 -6.13
C VAL A 31 29.12 -1.31 -6.88
N LEU A 32 27.87 -1.47 -6.47
CA LEU A 32 26.87 -2.23 -7.23
C LEU A 32 26.02 -1.27 -8.05
N ARG A 33 26.06 -1.40 -9.38
CA ARG A 33 25.26 -0.60 -10.32
C ARG A 33 24.01 -1.38 -10.74
N ILE A 34 22.84 -0.77 -10.57
CA ILE A 34 21.53 -1.33 -10.93
C ILE A 34 20.93 -0.53 -12.10
N GLU A 35 20.83 -1.19 -13.26
CA GLU A 35 20.20 -0.73 -14.49
C GLU A 35 18.76 -1.28 -14.59
N GLY A 36 17.84 -0.70 -13.82
CA GLY A 36 16.45 -1.19 -13.70
C GLY A 36 15.63 -1.28 -15.00
N SER A 37 16.07 -0.68 -16.12
CA SER A 37 15.37 -0.72 -17.40
C SER A 37 15.66 -1.97 -18.24
N ARG A 38 16.75 -2.71 -17.98
CA ARG A 38 17.08 -3.92 -18.75
C ARG A 38 16.12 -5.09 -18.51
N ALA A 39 15.49 -5.14 -17.34
CA ALA A 39 14.45 -6.13 -17.03
C ALA A 39 13.16 -5.94 -17.85
N LEU A 40 12.78 -4.69 -18.15
CA LEU A 40 11.64 -4.37 -19.03
C LEU A 40 11.98 -4.66 -20.50
N THR A 41 13.19 -4.31 -20.94
CA THR A 41 13.62 -4.57 -22.32
C THR A 41 13.91 -6.04 -22.59
N THR A 42 14.31 -6.86 -21.62
CA THR A 42 14.53 -8.31 -21.82
C THR A 42 13.23 -9.08 -22.07
N GLY A 43 12.14 -8.77 -21.35
CA GLY A 43 10.83 -9.40 -21.59
C GLY A 43 10.27 -9.06 -22.97
N TRP A 44 10.30 -7.77 -23.33
CA TRP A 44 9.82 -7.29 -24.63
C TRP A 44 10.71 -7.76 -25.77
N SER A 45 12.03 -7.77 -25.59
CA SER A 45 12.96 -8.25 -26.63
C SER A 45 12.86 -9.74 -26.89
N ARG A 46 12.57 -10.57 -25.87
CA ARG A 46 12.28 -12.00 -26.06
C ARG A 46 10.97 -12.22 -26.82
N ALA A 47 9.92 -11.46 -26.52
CA ALA A 47 8.64 -11.53 -27.23
C ALA A 47 8.77 -11.05 -28.69
N LEU A 48 9.41 -9.89 -28.92
CA LEU A 48 9.69 -9.35 -30.25
C LEU A 48 10.54 -10.32 -31.09
N ARG A 49 11.56 -10.94 -30.48
CA ARG A 49 12.38 -11.97 -31.14
C ARG A 49 11.56 -13.22 -31.46
N GLY A 50 10.78 -13.73 -30.50
CA GLY A 50 9.99 -14.95 -30.67
C GLY A 50 8.87 -14.79 -31.71
N CYS A 51 8.07 -13.73 -31.60
CA CYS A 51 7.02 -13.41 -32.58
C CYS A 51 7.61 -13.07 -33.95
N GLY A 52 8.71 -12.32 -34.00
CA GLY A 52 9.42 -12.01 -35.25
C GLY A 52 9.91 -13.27 -35.97
N ILE A 53 10.60 -14.17 -35.27
CA ILE A 53 11.06 -15.46 -35.83
C ILE A 53 9.85 -16.33 -36.23
N GLY A 54 8.82 -16.41 -35.40
CA GLY A 54 7.62 -17.21 -35.69
C GLY A 54 6.92 -16.77 -36.97
N LEU A 55 6.70 -15.46 -37.14
CA LEU A 55 6.11 -14.89 -38.35
C LEU A 55 6.99 -15.08 -39.59
N LEU A 56 8.32 -14.98 -39.43
CA LEU A 56 9.26 -15.26 -40.52
C LEU A 56 9.21 -16.73 -40.97
N LEU A 57 9.13 -17.67 -40.03
CA LEU A 57 9.00 -19.10 -40.33
C LEU A 57 7.65 -19.43 -41.00
N ILE A 58 6.55 -18.88 -40.48
CA ILE A 58 5.21 -19.05 -41.08
C ILE A 58 5.19 -18.47 -42.51
N GLY A 59 5.75 -17.27 -42.70
CA GLY A 59 5.85 -16.65 -44.00
C GLY A 59 6.72 -17.44 -44.99
N ALA A 60 7.81 -18.05 -44.52
CA ALA A 60 8.66 -18.92 -45.34
C ALA A 60 7.90 -20.19 -45.79
N VAL A 61 7.16 -20.84 -44.89
CA VAL A 61 6.33 -22.01 -45.20
C VAL A 61 5.24 -21.64 -46.22
N LEU A 62 4.51 -20.53 -46.01
CA LEU A 62 3.47 -20.07 -46.93
C LEU A 62 4.00 -19.73 -48.33
N SER A 63 5.22 -19.21 -48.41
CA SER A 63 5.88 -18.92 -49.68
C SER A 63 6.23 -20.21 -50.44
N LEU A 64 6.70 -21.25 -49.74
CA LEU A 64 7.02 -22.55 -50.32
C LEU A 64 5.77 -23.32 -50.77
N THR A 65 4.61 -23.07 -50.17
CA THR A 65 3.32 -23.67 -50.56
C THR A 65 2.56 -22.86 -51.62
N GLY A 66 3.17 -21.83 -52.22
CA GLY A 66 2.58 -21.06 -53.32
C GLY A 66 1.58 -19.96 -52.92
N LEU A 67 1.41 -19.69 -51.62
CA LEU A 67 0.49 -18.66 -51.10
C LEU A 67 1.23 -17.32 -50.92
N HIS A 68 1.71 -16.75 -52.03
CA HIS A 68 2.64 -15.61 -52.01
C HIS A 68 2.06 -14.33 -51.39
N ASP A 69 0.77 -14.05 -51.56
CA ASP A 69 0.16 -12.85 -50.95
C ASP A 69 0.04 -12.97 -49.43
N ALA A 70 -0.35 -14.14 -48.92
CA ALA A 70 -0.39 -14.42 -47.48
C ALA A 70 1.03 -14.42 -46.87
N ALA A 71 2.02 -14.92 -47.60
CA ALA A 71 3.41 -14.92 -47.17
C ALA A 71 3.96 -13.49 -46.93
N ARG A 72 3.61 -12.52 -47.80
CA ARG A 72 4.03 -11.12 -47.63
C ARG A 72 3.48 -10.49 -46.35
N TRP A 73 2.23 -10.79 -46.02
CA TRP A 73 1.58 -10.31 -44.79
C TRP A 73 2.16 -10.92 -43.50
N ALA A 74 2.87 -12.05 -43.58
CA ALA A 74 3.59 -12.64 -42.45
C ALA A 74 5.07 -12.20 -42.40
N LEU A 75 5.77 -12.17 -43.54
CA LEU A 75 7.20 -11.86 -43.63
C LEU A 75 7.50 -10.39 -43.29
N ALA A 76 6.70 -9.43 -43.78
CA ALA A 76 6.97 -8.01 -43.56
C ALA A 76 6.86 -7.60 -42.08
N PRO A 77 5.80 -7.99 -41.33
CA PRO A 77 5.75 -7.74 -39.89
C PRO A 77 6.81 -8.53 -39.12
N GLY A 78 7.11 -9.78 -39.53
CA GLY A 78 8.14 -10.60 -38.90
C GLY A 78 9.53 -9.96 -39.00
N ALA A 79 9.90 -9.46 -40.18
CA ALA A 79 11.15 -8.75 -40.42
C ALA A 79 11.22 -7.42 -39.67
N ALA A 80 10.11 -6.67 -39.61
CA ALA A 80 10.04 -5.41 -38.87
C ALA A 80 10.21 -5.62 -37.35
N LEU A 81 9.54 -6.62 -36.77
CA LEU A 81 9.67 -6.96 -35.34
C LEU A 81 11.07 -7.47 -34.99
N PHE A 82 11.67 -8.30 -35.84
CA PHE A 82 13.04 -8.79 -35.65
C PHE A 82 14.09 -7.68 -35.84
N GLY A 83 13.88 -6.79 -36.82
CA GLY A 83 14.70 -5.60 -37.03
C GLY A 83 14.64 -4.62 -35.85
N LEU A 84 13.45 -4.37 -35.31
CA LEU A 84 13.26 -3.56 -34.10
C LEU A 84 13.96 -4.18 -32.89
N PHE A 85 13.91 -5.51 -32.74
CA PHE A 85 14.68 -6.23 -31.72
C PHE A 85 16.18 -6.01 -31.86
N LEU A 86 16.74 -6.14 -33.07
CA LEU A 86 18.17 -5.90 -33.33
C LEU A 86 18.55 -4.43 -33.04
N LEU A 87 17.70 -3.48 -33.45
CA LEU A 87 17.92 -2.06 -33.19
C LEU A 87 17.95 -1.75 -31.68
N LEU A 88 16.97 -2.25 -30.92
CA LEU A 88 16.92 -2.08 -29.46
C LEU A 88 18.08 -2.79 -28.73
N ARG A 89 18.57 -3.91 -29.28
CA ARG A 89 19.71 -4.65 -28.73
C ARG A 89 21.04 -3.91 -28.95
N HIS A 90 21.22 -3.25 -30.08
CA HIS A 90 22.49 -2.63 -30.47
C HIS A 90 22.56 -1.12 -30.26
N THR A 91 21.43 -0.45 -29.96
CA THR A 91 21.44 0.97 -29.60
C THR A 91 21.92 1.14 -28.15
N PRO A 92 23.02 1.87 -27.88
CA PRO A 92 23.53 2.08 -26.54
C PRO A 92 22.68 3.12 -25.80
N LEU A 93 21.49 2.72 -25.35
CA LEU A 93 20.59 3.54 -24.51
C LEU A 93 21.18 3.84 -23.11
N ARG A 94 22.42 3.40 -22.84
CA ARG A 94 23.19 3.62 -21.60
C ARG A 94 23.34 5.09 -21.21
N ARG A 95 23.38 6.03 -22.16
CA ARG A 95 23.52 7.48 -21.85
C ARG A 95 22.21 8.16 -21.45
N VAL A 96 21.05 7.58 -21.77
CA VAL A 96 19.75 8.20 -21.51
C VAL A 96 19.18 7.74 -20.16
N TRP A 97 19.65 6.62 -19.62
CA TRP A 97 19.09 6.00 -18.43
C TRP A 97 20.01 6.13 -17.23
N SER A 98 19.53 6.85 -16.22
CA SER A 98 20.25 7.04 -14.97
C SER A 98 20.38 5.74 -14.18
N VAL A 99 21.61 5.35 -13.88
CA VAL A 99 21.98 4.18 -13.07
C VAL A 99 21.65 4.46 -11.59
N LEU A 100 21.26 3.43 -10.86
CA LEU A 100 21.21 3.44 -9.39
C LEU A 100 22.49 2.79 -8.87
N GLU A 101 23.22 3.44 -7.99
CA GLU A 101 24.48 2.92 -7.44
C GLU A 101 24.33 2.64 -5.95
N LEU A 102 24.65 1.43 -5.50
CA LEU A 102 24.87 1.14 -4.09
C LEU A 102 26.37 1.28 -3.84
N ARG A 103 26.75 2.30 -3.10
CA ARG A 103 28.15 2.61 -2.79
C ARG A 103 28.45 2.15 -1.37
N PHE A 104 29.08 0.98 -1.24
CA PHE A 104 29.28 0.34 0.06
C PHE A 104 30.31 1.09 0.93
N ALA A 105 31.34 1.69 0.32
CA ALA A 105 32.28 2.54 1.07
C ALA A 105 31.60 3.78 1.69
N GLU A 106 30.60 4.32 0.98
CA GLU A 106 29.87 5.52 1.38
C GLU A 106 28.61 5.24 2.21
N GLN A 107 28.27 3.97 2.43
CA GLN A 107 27.06 3.54 3.13
C GLN A 107 25.79 4.18 2.57
N ALA A 108 25.71 4.32 1.24
CA ALA A 108 24.63 5.06 0.60
C ALA A 108 24.23 4.50 -0.76
N MET A 109 22.93 4.60 -1.03
CA MET A 109 22.32 4.41 -2.33
C MET A 109 22.22 5.76 -3.04
N VAL A 110 22.76 5.86 -4.25
CA VAL A 110 22.87 7.10 -5.02
C VAL A 110 22.15 6.95 -6.34
N HIS A 111 21.26 7.91 -6.63
CA HIS A 111 20.55 8.01 -7.90
C HIS A 111 20.43 9.46 -8.36
N ARG A 112 21.13 9.83 -9.44
CA ARG A 112 21.19 11.21 -9.93
C ARG A 112 21.66 12.17 -8.80
N ARG A 113 20.76 13.02 -8.30
CA ARG A 113 21.01 13.95 -7.18
C ARG A 113 20.51 13.42 -5.83
N THR A 114 19.79 12.30 -5.82
CA THR A 114 19.26 11.70 -4.60
C THR A 114 20.31 10.79 -3.98
N ARG A 115 20.58 10.99 -2.68
CA ARG A 115 21.42 10.12 -1.85
C ARG A 115 20.58 9.62 -0.68
N ILE A 116 20.52 8.31 -0.50
CA ILE A 116 19.80 7.65 0.60
C ILE A 116 20.82 6.83 1.40
N PRO A 117 21.15 7.23 2.64
CA PRO A 117 21.98 6.41 3.54
C PRO A 117 21.39 5.01 3.74
N PHE A 118 22.23 3.98 3.87
CA PHE A 118 21.75 2.62 4.13
C PHE A 118 21.02 2.51 5.47
N GLY A 119 21.44 3.29 6.48
CA GLY A 119 20.73 3.41 7.75
C GLY A 119 19.33 4.02 7.64
N ASP A 120 18.97 4.60 6.50
CA ASP A 120 17.63 5.10 6.21
C ASP A 120 16.75 4.11 5.44
N LEU A 121 17.34 3.05 4.90
CA LEU A 121 16.61 1.98 4.24
C LEU A 121 16.08 0.98 5.27
N ARG A 122 14.91 0.43 4.99
CA ARG A 122 14.25 -0.61 5.77
C ARG A 122 13.74 -1.74 4.87
N PRO A 123 13.50 -2.94 5.40
CA PRO A 123 13.02 -4.06 4.60
C PRO A 123 11.75 -3.73 3.80
N GLU A 124 10.84 -2.94 4.39
CA GLU A 124 9.60 -2.49 3.77
C GLU A 124 9.78 -1.60 2.53
N HIS A 125 10.94 -0.95 2.36
CA HIS A 125 11.22 -0.18 1.14
C HIS A 125 11.47 -1.07 -0.08
N LEU A 126 11.74 -2.37 0.13
CA LEU A 126 11.96 -3.34 -0.95
C LEU A 126 10.66 -4.10 -1.26
N VAL A 127 9.89 -3.52 -2.18
CA VAL A 127 8.52 -3.98 -2.49
C VAL A 127 8.49 -4.87 -3.72
N TRP A 128 7.88 -6.05 -3.59
CA TRP A 128 7.63 -6.96 -4.71
C TRP A 128 6.25 -6.75 -5.33
N LYS A 129 6.20 -6.43 -6.62
CA LYS A 129 4.97 -6.39 -7.42
C LYS A 129 4.89 -7.59 -8.36
N ASP A 130 3.97 -8.50 -8.04
CA ASP A 130 3.76 -9.74 -8.79
C ASP A 130 2.82 -9.51 -9.99
N GLY A 131 3.38 -9.47 -11.20
CA GLY A 131 2.66 -9.47 -12.47
C GLY A 131 2.22 -10.88 -12.88
N ARG A 132 1.38 -10.99 -13.93
CA ARG A 132 0.93 -12.31 -14.45
C ARG A 132 2.09 -13.18 -14.95
N PHE A 133 3.16 -12.56 -15.43
CA PHE A 133 4.33 -13.23 -16.01
C PHE A 133 5.66 -12.84 -15.36
N LEU A 134 5.71 -11.68 -14.69
CA LEU A 134 6.93 -11.07 -14.17
C LEU A 134 6.70 -10.59 -12.74
N ARG A 135 7.59 -10.99 -11.84
CA ARG A 135 7.74 -10.47 -10.48
C ARG A 135 8.77 -9.34 -10.51
N ARG A 136 8.42 -8.16 -10.01
CA ARG A 136 9.26 -6.94 -10.09
C ARG A 136 9.60 -6.42 -8.70
N LEU A 137 10.88 -6.24 -8.41
CA LEU A 137 11.35 -5.63 -7.17
C LEU A 137 11.49 -4.12 -7.35
N TYR A 138 10.80 -3.35 -6.53
CA TYR A 138 10.88 -1.90 -6.48
C TYR A 138 11.53 -1.44 -5.19
N LEU A 139 12.32 -0.37 -5.27
CA LEU A 139 12.60 0.49 -4.14
C LEU A 139 11.44 1.48 -4.03
N TRP A 140 10.76 1.49 -2.89
CA TRP A 140 9.65 2.37 -2.55
C TRP A 140 10.01 3.22 -1.33
N HIS A 141 10.84 4.24 -1.56
CA HIS A 141 11.26 5.21 -0.54
C HIS A 141 10.72 6.60 -0.89
N PRO A 142 10.37 7.47 0.09
CA PRO A 142 9.87 8.83 -0.18
C PRO A 142 10.80 9.63 -1.11
N SER A 143 12.12 9.51 -0.94
CA SER A 143 13.11 10.17 -1.80
C SER A 143 13.36 9.49 -3.15
N LEU A 144 12.97 8.22 -3.32
CA LEU A 144 13.22 7.48 -4.56
C LEU A 144 12.26 6.29 -4.73
N ARG A 145 11.47 6.33 -5.82
CA ARG A 145 10.67 5.20 -6.29
C ARG A 145 11.26 4.65 -7.59
N LYS A 146 11.80 3.43 -7.59
CA LYS A 146 12.49 2.87 -8.75
C LYS A 146 12.42 1.34 -8.84
N LEU A 147 12.24 0.81 -10.05
CA LEU A 147 12.38 -0.63 -10.33
C LEU A 147 13.87 -1.04 -10.21
N LEU A 148 14.15 -2.03 -9.36
CA LEU A 148 15.48 -2.59 -9.15
C LEU A 148 15.72 -3.82 -10.05
N ALA A 149 14.79 -4.77 -10.05
CA ALA A 149 14.94 -6.04 -10.76
C ALA A 149 13.61 -6.61 -11.24
N GLY A 150 13.66 -7.46 -12.27
CA GLY A 150 12.52 -8.25 -12.73
C GLY A 150 12.89 -9.71 -12.91
N PHE A 151 12.05 -10.60 -12.40
CA PHE A 151 12.17 -12.06 -12.46
C PHE A 151 10.92 -12.64 -13.13
N SER A 152 11.04 -13.77 -13.81
CA SER A 152 9.88 -14.50 -14.34
C SER A 152 9.20 -15.31 -13.25
N GLY A 153 7.96 -15.78 -13.50
CA GLY A 153 7.25 -16.64 -12.56
C GLY A 153 8.00 -17.94 -12.20
N ALA A 154 8.85 -18.46 -13.10
CA ALA A 154 9.65 -19.67 -12.87
C ALA A 154 10.91 -19.42 -12.00
N GLU A 155 11.33 -18.17 -11.83
CA GLU A 155 12.55 -17.77 -11.13
C GLU A 155 12.30 -17.41 -9.65
N GLU A 156 11.26 -18.00 -9.04
CA GLU A 156 10.80 -17.56 -7.71
C GLU A 156 11.85 -17.76 -6.61
N ARG A 157 12.60 -18.87 -6.69
CA ARG A 157 13.67 -19.20 -5.74
C ARG A 157 14.81 -18.18 -5.85
N GLN A 158 15.25 -17.90 -7.07
CA GLN A 158 16.30 -16.94 -7.39
C GLN A 158 15.90 -15.53 -6.93
N ALA A 159 14.64 -15.12 -7.15
CA ALA A 159 14.13 -13.83 -6.69
C ALA A 159 14.20 -13.69 -5.16
N ARG A 160 13.85 -14.74 -4.40
CA ARG A 160 13.95 -14.76 -2.93
C ARG A 160 15.40 -14.72 -2.46
N GLU A 161 16.29 -15.49 -3.09
CA GLU A 161 17.72 -15.46 -2.80
C GLU A 161 18.33 -14.10 -3.08
N PHE A 162 18.01 -13.51 -4.23
CA PHE A 162 18.45 -12.17 -4.58
C PHE A 162 18.01 -11.13 -3.55
N HIS A 163 16.72 -11.12 -3.15
CA HIS A 163 16.22 -10.20 -2.13
C HIS A 163 17.01 -10.34 -0.83
N ARG A 164 17.21 -11.58 -0.36
CA ARG A 164 17.91 -11.86 0.90
C ARG A 164 19.35 -11.36 0.86
N HIS A 165 20.09 -11.65 -0.20
CA HIS A 165 21.48 -11.21 -0.34
C HIS A 165 21.58 -9.69 -0.50
N LEU A 166 20.66 -9.06 -1.24
CA LEU A 166 20.62 -7.61 -1.40
C LEU A 166 20.37 -6.93 -0.04
N TRP A 167 19.39 -7.42 0.72
CA TRP A 167 19.09 -6.87 2.04
C TRP A 167 20.23 -7.12 3.03
N ALA A 168 20.83 -8.31 3.02
CA ALA A 168 21.99 -8.62 3.84
C ALA A 168 23.17 -7.68 3.54
N LEU A 169 23.41 -7.34 2.28
CA LEU A 169 24.46 -6.38 1.88
C LEU A 169 24.18 -4.96 2.39
N ILE A 170 22.93 -4.51 2.34
CA ILE A 170 22.52 -3.19 2.84
C ILE A 170 22.58 -3.15 4.38
N SER A 171 22.22 -4.24 5.05
CA SER A 171 22.09 -4.31 6.51
C SER A 171 23.38 -4.64 7.24
N ALA A 172 24.27 -5.43 6.63
CA ALA A 172 25.53 -5.89 7.25
C ALA A 172 26.52 -4.76 7.53
N THR A 173 26.21 -3.55 7.06
CA THR A 173 27.09 -2.40 7.15
C THR A 173 26.68 -1.36 8.20
N ASN A 174 25.73 -1.69 9.09
CA ASN A 174 25.64 -1.01 10.39
C ASN A 174 26.77 -1.52 11.29
N PRO A 175 27.71 -0.69 11.78
CA PRO A 175 28.51 -1.09 12.93
C PRO A 175 27.59 -1.16 14.15
N PRO A 176 27.75 -2.16 15.05
CA PRO A 176 27.11 -2.11 16.35
C PRO A 176 27.67 -0.92 17.14
N GLY A 177 26.80 -0.04 17.63
CA GLY A 177 27.04 0.90 18.72
C GLY A 177 28.22 1.86 18.58
N THR A 178 27.92 3.13 18.25
CA THR A 178 28.74 4.24 18.78
C THR A 178 28.17 4.66 20.13
N ASP A 179 28.18 3.74 21.08
CA ASP A 179 28.06 4.10 22.48
C ASP A 179 29.42 4.60 22.96
N SER A 180 29.42 5.89 23.26
CA SER A 180 30.43 6.60 24.02
C SER A 180 30.95 5.74 25.17
N THR A 181 32.25 5.43 25.13
CA THR A 181 33.00 4.96 26.30
C THR A 181 32.82 5.94 27.46
N ALA A 182 32.09 5.54 28.48
CA ALA A 182 32.16 6.12 29.82
C ALA A 182 32.32 4.99 30.84
N PRO A 183 33.22 5.14 31.83
CA PRO A 183 33.58 4.06 32.74
C PRO A 183 32.49 3.80 33.78
N SER A 184 32.41 2.54 34.19
CA SER A 184 31.54 2.01 35.23
C SER A 184 31.82 2.63 36.60
N GLY A 185 30.75 3.03 37.30
CA GLY A 185 30.81 3.36 38.72
C GLY A 185 29.54 4.02 39.27
N SER A 186 28.91 3.32 40.22
CA SER A 186 28.05 3.85 41.31
C SER A 186 26.53 3.73 41.18
N THR A 187 25.98 3.23 42.27
CA THR A 187 24.61 2.82 42.63
C THR A 187 23.69 3.98 43.09
N ALA A 188 22.47 4.05 42.52
CA ALA A 188 21.14 4.52 43.04
C ALA A 188 21.01 5.90 43.76
N PRO A 189 19.79 6.52 43.94
CA PRO A 189 18.42 6.03 43.71
C PRO A 189 17.47 7.00 42.93
N ALA A 190 16.20 6.57 42.81
CA ALA A 190 15.08 7.17 42.10
C ALA A 190 14.69 8.61 42.54
N GLY A 191 14.25 9.42 41.57
CA GLY A 191 13.63 10.73 41.78
C GLY A 191 13.39 11.52 40.49
N SER A 192 12.11 11.65 40.12
CA SER A 192 11.45 12.75 39.41
C SER A 192 12.27 13.73 38.53
N GLY A 193 11.90 13.77 37.24
CA GLY A 193 11.88 15.00 36.42
C GLY A 193 13.20 15.47 35.82
N ALA A 194 13.41 15.18 34.53
CA ALA A 194 14.31 15.95 33.67
C ALA A 194 13.94 15.76 32.18
N PRO A 195 14.18 16.77 31.32
CA PRO A 195 13.41 17.04 30.11
C PRO A 195 13.89 16.23 28.91
N ALA A 196 12.98 16.00 27.95
CA ALA A 196 13.28 15.47 26.63
C ALA A 196 14.39 16.30 25.98
N ARG A 197 15.62 15.75 25.96
CA ARG A 197 16.69 16.26 25.11
C ARG A 197 16.43 15.79 23.69
N SER A 198 16.37 16.77 22.78
CA SER A 198 16.41 16.65 21.32
C SER A 198 16.91 15.30 20.79
N GLY A 199 16.02 14.51 20.19
CA GLY A 199 16.40 13.49 19.21
C GLY A 199 15.56 12.22 19.16
N GLY A 200 14.76 11.90 20.18
CA GLY A 200 14.04 10.63 20.25
C GLY A 200 12.61 10.75 20.76
N LEU A 201 11.72 9.93 20.22
CA LEU A 201 10.35 9.76 20.70
C LEU A 201 10.34 9.25 22.16
N THR A 202 9.38 9.70 22.95
CA THR A 202 9.07 9.10 24.25
C THR A 202 8.45 7.70 24.08
N PRO A 203 8.34 6.87 25.13
CA PRO A 203 7.63 5.59 25.06
C PRO A 203 6.20 5.71 24.52
N VAL A 204 5.41 6.68 25.00
CA VAL A 204 4.02 6.83 24.55
C VAL A 204 3.96 7.33 23.11
N GLN A 205 4.82 8.27 22.73
CA GLN A 205 4.94 8.69 21.32
C GLN A 205 5.32 7.53 20.40
N ARG A 206 6.27 6.66 20.79
CA ARG A 206 6.60 5.44 20.04
C ARG A 206 5.40 4.52 19.88
N TRP A 207 4.61 4.33 20.93
CA TRP A 207 3.39 3.50 20.88
C TRP A 207 2.37 4.08 19.89
N ILE A 208 2.17 5.40 19.91
CA ILE A 208 1.27 6.07 18.96
C ILE A 208 1.75 5.86 17.52
N ILE A 209 3.05 6.01 17.25
CA ILE A 209 3.61 5.77 15.91
C ILE A 209 3.49 4.30 15.52
N ALA A 210 3.67 3.35 16.46
CA ALA A 210 3.47 1.92 16.24
C ALA A 210 2.05 1.59 15.77
N ALA A 211 1.02 2.23 16.34
CA ALA A 211 -0.36 2.00 15.92
C ALA A 211 -0.64 2.45 14.47
N GLY A 212 0.01 3.52 14.01
CA GLY A 212 -0.05 4.00 12.62
C GLY A 212 0.92 3.30 11.65
N ALA A 213 1.79 2.41 12.15
CA ALA A 213 2.87 1.80 11.38
C ALA A 213 2.41 1.06 10.11
N PRO A 214 1.29 0.29 10.09
CA PRO A 214 0.77 -0.34 8.88
C PRO A 214 0.63 0.61 7.68
N TYR A 215 0.10 1.81 7.90
CA TYR A 215 -0.13 2.79 6.84
C TYR A 215 1.08 3.69 6.59
N GLY A 216 1.91 3.95 7.61
CA GLY A 216 3.18 4.66 7.44
C GLY A 216 4.19 3.87 6.61
N ALA A 217 4.43 2.61 6.97
CA ALA A 217 5.44 1.76 6.36
C ALA A 217 5.11 1.42 4.90
N ILE A 218 3.84 1.14 4.57
CA ILE A 218 3.44 0.84 3.17
C ILE A 218 3.67 2.04 2.24
N ASN A 219 3.64 3.25 2.79
CA ASN A 219 3.94 4.48 2.06
C ASN A 219 5.43 4.88 2.13
N GLY A 220 6.26 4.06 2.79
CA GLY A 220 7.71 4.23 2.89
C GLY A 220 8.19 5.21 3.97
N PHE A 221 7.30 5.69 4.84
CA PHE A 221 7.68 6.61 5.91
C PHE A 221 8.39 5.90 7.05
N ARG A 222 9.33 6.59 7.68
CA ARG A 222 10.00 6.10 8.89
C ARG A 222 9.05 6.02 10.08
N LEU A 223 9.33 5.10 10.99
CA LEU A 223 8.50 4.82 12.17
C LEU A 223 9.17 5.23 13.50
N ASP A 224 10.25 6.00 13.43
CA ASP A 224 11.04 6.44 14.58
C ASP A 224 10.85 7.93 14.92
N ARG A 225 9.90 8.62 14.26
CA ARG A 225 9.70 10.07 14.34
C ARG A 225 8.28 10.51 13.96
N LEU A 226 7.86 11.68 14.44
CA LEU A 226 6.62 12.32 13.99
C LEU A 226 6.76 12.88 12.57
N GLY A 227 7.74 13.77 12.39
CA GLY A 227 7.97 14.54 11.17
C GLY A 227 8.95 13.90 10.19
N THR A 228 9.68 14.73 9.46
CA THR A 228 10.47 14.29 8.31
C THR A 228 11.82 13.67 8.70
N ALA A 229 12.45 12.97 7.75
CA ALA A 229 13.83 12.53 7.81
C ALA A 229 14.80 13.69 8.10
N SER A 230 15.95 13.35 8.68
CA SER A 230 17.01 14.31 8.98
C SER A 230 17.76 14.68 7.70
N GLY A 231 18.14 15.96 7.55
CA GLY A 231 18.82 16.46 6.35
C GLY A 231 17.86 17.07 5.32
N VAL A 232 18.33 18.10 4.62
CA VAL A 232 17.48 18.99 3.80
C VAL A 232 16.77 18.24 2.67
N ASP A 233 17.50 17.40 1.93
CA ASP A 233 16.95 16.71 0.75
C ASP A 233 15.96 15.60 1.13
N ALA A 234 16.29 14.83 2.18
CA ALA A 234 15.42 13.77 2.68
C ALA A 234 14.13 14.38 3.28
N ALA A 235 14.27 15.47 4.04
CA ALA A 235 13.13 16.20 4.57
C ALA A 235 12.21 16.77 3.47
N ALA A 236 12.80 17.32 2.40
CA ALA A 236 12.05 17.81 1.25
C ALA A 236 11.34 16.68 0.49
N ALA A 237 11.93 15.49 0.42
CA ALA A 237 11.29 14.33 -0.17
C ALA A 237 10.08 13.85 0.64
N ASP A 238 10.22 13.72 1.96
CA ASP A 238 9.11 13.33 2.84
C ASP A 238 7.96 14.32 2.74
N ARG A 239 8.25 15.63 2.71
CA ARG A 239 7.23 16.68 2.49
C ARG A 239 6.49 16.51 1.18
N ARG A 240 7.20 16.27 0.08
CA ARG A 240 6.57 16.04 -1.23
C ARG A 240 5.69 14.80 -1.21
N THR A 241 6.18 13.68 -0.66
CA THR A 241 5.38 12.45 -0.58
C THR A 241 4.16 12.61 0.34
N ALA A 242 4.31 13.29 1.48
CA ALA A 242 3.20 13.60 2.36
C ALA A 242 2.16 14.48 1.66
N GLN A 243 2.59 15.53 0.96
CA GLN A 243 1.70 16.41 0.19
C GLN A 243 1.00 15.67 -0.96
N GLU A 244 1.71 14.82 -1.70
CA GLU A 244 1.13 13.96 -2.73
C GLU A 244 0.00 13.10 -2.15
N LEU A 245 0.25 12.43 -1.02
CA LEU A 245 -0.74 11.56 -0.39
C LEU A 245 -1.92 12.34 0.19
N LEU A 246 -1.68 13.52 0.76
CA LEU A 246 -2.73 14.42 1.24
C LEU A 246 -3.63 14.89 0.09
N HIS A 247 -3.07 15.23 -1.08
CA HIS A 247 -3.87 15.61 -2.23
C HIS A 247 -4.61 14.41 -2.85
N ASP A 248 -3.94 13.27 -3.00
CA ASP A 248 -4.48 12.04 -3.59
C ASP A 248 -3.95 10.81 -2.81
N PRO A 249 -4.81 10.07 -2.08
CA PRO A 249 -6.26 9.96 -2.26
C PRO A 249 -7.13 10.87 -1.39
N TRP A 250 -6.55 11.66 -0.48
CA TRP A 250 -7.35 12.30 0.58
C TRP A 250 -8.06 13.59 0.17
N GLY A 251 -7.69 14.22 -0.95
CA GLY A 251 -8.30 15.49 -1.38
C GLY A 251 -8.09 16.64 -0.40
N ALA A 252 -7.09 16.57 0.48
CA ALA A 252 -6.78 17.56 1.49
C ALA A 252 -5.64 18.48 1.02
N TYR A 253 -5.98 19.72 0.66
CA TYR A 253 -5.07 20.75 0.16
C TYR A 253 -4.70 21.80 1.22
N ASP A 254 -5.40 21.80 2.35
CA ASP A 254 -5.17 22.69 3.47
C ASP A 254 -5.51 22.04 4.83
N LEU A 255 -5.31 22.81 5.91
CA LEU A 255 -5.55 22.38 7.28
C LEU A 255 -7.02 22.03 7.55
N GLU A 256 -7.97 22.78 6.99
CA GLU A 256 -9.40 22.56 7.23
C GLU A 256 -9.83 21.22 6.63
N GLN A 257 -9.45 20.98 5.37
CA GLN A 257 -9.74 19.74 4.67
C GLN A 257 -9.04 18.54 5.32
N LEU A 258 -7.79 18.70 5.79
CA LEU A 258 -7.10 17.67 6.57
C LEU A 258 -7.89 17.30 7.82
N LEU A 259 -8.30 18.28 8.62
CA LEU A 259 -9.04 18.03 9.86
C LEU A 259 -10.43 17.46 9.59
N GLY A 260 -11.08 17.87 8.49
CA GLY A 260 -12.31 17.25 8.00
C GLY A 260 -12.14 15.77 7.67
N ALA A 261 -11.09 15.41 6.93
CA ALA A 261 -10.77 14.02 6.60
C ALA A 261 -10.46 13.19 7.86
N VAL A 262 -9.71 13.74 8.82
CA VAL A 262 -9.46 13.07 10.10
C VAL A 262 -10.75 12.89 10.90
N ASN A 263 -11.59 13.92 11.00
CA ASN A 263 -12.85 13.82 11.73
C ASN A 263 -13.75 12.74 11.12
N TRP A 264 -13.87 12.70 9.79
CA TRP A 264 -14.60 11.66 9.09
C TRP A 264 -14.08 10.26 9.42
N LEU A 265 -12.76 10.04 9.39
CA LEU A 265 -12.17 8.74 9.79
C LEU A 265 -12.51 8.35 11.23
N VAL A 266 -12.57 9.32 12.14
CA VAL A 266 -12.81 9.07 13.56
C VAL A 266 -14.27 8.72 13.82
N GLN A 267 -15.22 9.42 13.19
CA GLN A 267 -16.65 9.21 13.39
C GLN A 267 -17.15 8.00 12.60
N ASP A 268 -17.12 8.10 11.27
CA ASP A 268 -17.72 7.12 10.36
C ASP A 268 -16.63 6.26 9.72
N GLY A 269 -15.73 6.92 9.00
CA GLY A 269 -14.64 6.33 8.26
C GLY A 269 -15.11 5.36 7.18
N HIS A 270 -14.17 4.59 6.64
CA HIS A 270 -14.50 3.57 5.64
C HIS A 270 -15.33 2.42 6.22
N ARG A 271 -15.37 2.30 7.55
CA ARG A 271 -16.06 1.22 8.25
C ARG A 271 -17.56 1.41 8.42
N ALA A 272 -18.11 2.58 8.06
CA ALA A 272 -19.50 2.95 8.32
C ALA A 272 -20.50 1.87 7.88
N ASP A 273 -20.35 1.37 6.65
CA ASP A 273 -21.27 0.37 6.07
C ASP A 273 -20.96 -1.08 6.52
N PHE A 274 -19.81 -1.34 7.17
CA PHE A 274 -19.36 -2.72 7.36
C PHE A 274 -20.30 -3.55 8.23
N THR A 275 -20.90 -2.96 9.26
CA THR A 275 -21.88 -3.65 10.14
C THR A 275 -23.13 -4.03 9.35
N GLN A 276 -23.69 -3.08 8.60
CA GLN A 276 -24.87 -3.31 7.76
C GLN A 276 -24.60 -4.40 6.70
N ASP A 277 -23.42 -4.37 6.08
CA ASP A 277 -23.00 -5.40 5.11
C ASP A 277 -22.83 -6.78 5.77
N ALA A 278 -22.38 -6.81 7.03
CA ALA A 278 -22.21 -8.03 7.80
C ALA A 278 -23.56 -8.67 8.13
N ASP A 279 -24.53 -7.87 8.55
CA ASP A 279 -25.89 -8.33 8.85
C ASP A 279 -26.57 -8.86 7.58
N LEU A 280 -26.41 -8.16 6.46
CA LEU A 280 -26.89 -8.62 5.17
C LEU A 280 -26.21 -9.92 4.73
N ALA A 281 -24.89 -10.06 4.92
CA ALA A 281 -24.14 -11.28 4.62
C ALA A 281 -24.47 -12.46 5.55
N ALA A 282 -25.06 -12.21 6.73
CA ALA A 282 -25.52 -13.25 7.64
C ALA A 282 -26.87 -13.87 7.25
N ARG A 283 -27.62 -13.24 6.32
CA ARG A 283 -28.95 -13.70 5.88
C ARG A 283 -28.89 -14.95 5.01
N SER A 284 -30.06 -15.51 4.72
CA SER A 284 -30.18 -16.70 3.88
C SER A 284 -29.57 -16.48 2.48
N PRO A 285 -29.04 -17.53 1.83
CA PRO A 285 -28.50 -17.40 0.47
C PRO A 285 -29.51 -16.83 -0.54
N ALA A 286 -30.80 -17.10 -0.35
CA ALA A 286 -31.88 -16.57 -1.18
C ALA A 286 -32.01 -15.05 -1.02
N ALA A 287 -32.05 -14.55 0.22
CA ALA A 287 -32.13 -13.11 0.49
C ALA A 287 -30.89 -12.36 -0.02
N GLN A 288 -29.70 -12.98 0.10
CA GLN A 288 -28.47 -12.41 -0.46
C GLN A 288 -28.52 -12.34 -1.99
N GLU A 289 -29.04 -13.36 -2.67
CA GLU A 289 -29.14 -13.33 -4.13
C GLU A 289 -30.18 -12.33 -4.61
N GLU A 290 -31.32 -12.24 -3.92
CA GLU A 290 -32.35 -11.23 -4.16
C GLU A 290 -31.77 -9.81 -4.04
N TYR A 291 -31.05 -9.54 -2.95
CA TYR A 291 -30.37 -8.26 -2.78
C TYR A 291 -29.38 -7.95 -3.91
N ARG A 292 -28.53 -8.93 -4.25
CA ARG A 292 -27.52 -8.78 -5.31
C ARG A 292 -28.15 -8.56 -6.68
N ALA A 293 -29.32 -9.11 -6.95
CA ALA A 293 -30.07 -8.87 -8.17
C ALA A 293 -30.64 -7.44 -8.20
N LEU A 294 -31.32 -7.04 -7.13
CA LEU A 294 -31.91 -5.70 -6.99
C LEU A 294 -30.86 -4.61 -7.05
N LEU A 295 -29.73 -4.77 -6.37
CA LEU A 295 -28.65 -3.77 -6.34
C LEU A 295 -28.09 -3.54 -7.75
N ARG A 296 -27.89 -4.61 -8.55
CA ARG A 296 -27.42 -4.49 -9.93
C ARG A 296 -28.48 -3.89 -10.86
N GLU A 297 -29.75 -4.21 -10.63
CA GLU A 297 -30.85 -3.64 -11.40
C GLU A 297 -30.93 -2.12 -11.16
N VAL A 298 -30.97 -1.70 -9.89
CA VAL A 298 -31.03 -0.29 -9.49
C VAL A 298 -29.79 0.48 -9.94
N ASP A 299 -28.58 -0.05 -9.71
CA ASP A 299 -27.32 0.53 -10.20
C ASP A 299 -27.34 0.70 -11.73
N GLY A 300 -27.85 -0.31 -12.45
CA GLY A 300 -28.02 -0.25 -13.90
C GLY A 300 -29.01 0.82 -14.36
N LEU A 301 -30.11 1.03 -13.62
CA LEU A 301 -31.07 2.10 -13.89
C LEU A 301 -30.44 3.48 -13.66
N ILE A 302 -29.75 3.68 -12.53
CA ILE A 302 -29.02 4.92 -12.22
C ILE A 302 -27.98 5.23 -13.30
N ALA A 303 -27.19 4.21 -13.70
CA ALA A 303 -26.16 4.38 -14.72
C ALA A 303 -26.71 4.77 -16.10
N ARG A 304 -27.97 4.44 -16.40
CA ARG A 304 -28.67 4.82 -17.63
C ARG A 304 -29.55 6.07 -17.49
N ASP A 305 -29.56 6.69 -16.31
CA ASP A 305 -30.43 7.83 -15.96
C ASP A 305 -31.93 7.49 -16.12
N GLU A 306 -32.30 6.23 -15.87
CA GLU A 306 -33.68 5.73 -15.95
C GLU A 306 -34.36 5.80 -14.57
N LEU A 307 -34.74 7.01 -14.14
CA LEU A 307 -35.30 7.28 -12.80
C LEU A 307 -36.84 7.29 -12.74
N GLU A 308 -37.51 7.00 -13.85
CA GLU A 308 -38.96 6.87 -13.97
C GLU A 308 -39.43 5.46 -13.55
N PRO A 309 -40.74 5.22 -13.32
CA PRO A 309 -41.25 3.90 -12.95
C PRO A 309 -40.73 2.79 -13.88
N PRO A 310 -40.23 1.66 -13.33
CA PRO A 310 -40.41 1.20 -11.95
C PRO A 310 -39.26 1.55 -10.97
N PHE A 311 -38.45 2.59 -11.23
CA PHE A 311 -37.25 2.88 -10.44
C PHE A 311 -37.50 2.99 -8.93
N VAL A 312 -38.48 3.79 -8.52
CA VAL A 312 -38.78 4.02 -7.09
C VAL A 312 -39.29 2.73 -6.44
N GLU A 313 -40.10 1.93 -7.15
CA GLU A 313 -40.56 0.63 -6.68
C GLU A 313 -39.39 -0.33 -6.45
N ARG A 314 -38.44 -0.40 -7.39
CA ARG A 314 -37.23 -1.22 -7.27
C ARG A 314 -36.32 -0.75 -6.15
N LEU A 315 -36.18 0.57 -5.97
CA LEU A 315 -35.41 1.12 -4.86
C LEU A 315 -36.04 0.79 -3.50
N ILE A 316 -37.37 0.87 -3.39
CA ILE A 316 -38.10 0.45 -2.20
C ILE A 316 -37.89 -1.04 -1.92
N GLU A 317 -37.95 -1.90 -2.93
CA GLU A 317 -37.64 -3.33 -2.81
C GLU A 317 -36.20 -3.55 -2.34
N LEU A 318 -35.23 -2.88 -2.96
CA LEU A 318 -33.82 -2.92 -2.57
C LEU A 318 -33.63 -2.57 -1.10
N VAL A 319 -34.24 -1.46 -0.65
CA VAL A 319 -34.16 -0.99 0.75
C VAL A 319 -34.81 -1.98 1.70
N ARG A 320 -35.97 -2.56 1.35
CA ARG A 320 -36.60 -3.60 2.17
C ARG A 320 -35.66 -4.79 2.37
N VAL A 321 -35.07 -5.27 1.27
CA VAL A 321 -34.17 -6.41 1.31
C VAL A 321 -32.85 -6.05 1.98
N ARG A 322 -32.36 -4.80 1.92
CA ARG A 322 -31.16 -4.33 2.63
C ARG A 322 -31.32 -4.39 4.13
N TYR A 323 -32.41 -3.85 4.68
CA TYR A 323 -32.59 -3.70 6.13
C TYR A 323 -33.37 -4.85 6.79
N GLY A 324 -33.86 -5.83 6.01
CA GLY A 324 -34.44 -7.06 6.56
C GLY A 324 -35.70 -6.78 7.38
N ASP A 325 -35.70 -7.17 8.66
CA ASP A 325 -36.84 -7.01 9.56
C ASP A 325 -37.26 -5.54 9.73
N GLU A 326 -36.31 -4.61 9.67
CA GLU A 326 -36.55 -3.16 9.75
C GLU A 326 -36.85 -2.54 8.38
N GLY A 327 -36.70 -3.30 7.29
CA GLY A 327 -36.85 -2.82 5.92
C GLY A 327 -38.21 -2.19 5.61
N GLY A 328 -39.27 -2.59 6.31
CA GLY A 328 -40.57 -1.95 6.20
C GLY A 328 -40.60 -0.50 6.69
N SER A 329 -39.79 -0.15 7.69
CA SER A 329 -39.65 1.22 8.22
C SER A 329 -38.82 2.08 7.27
N TYR A 330 -37.64 1.59 6.87
CA TYR A 330 -36.77 2.29 5.90
C TYR A 330 -37.48 2.53 4.56
N ALA A 331 -38.23 1.54 4.06
CA ALA A 331 -38.99 1.66 2.81
C ALA A 331 -40.00 2.82 2.80
N LYS A 332 -40.59 3.16 3.95
CA LYS A 332 -41.54 4.28 4.05
C LYS A 332 -40.84 5.64 3.96
N LEU A 333 -39.57 5.69 4.32
CA LEU A 333 -38.76 6.91 4.29
C LEU A 333 -38.21 7.21 2.89
N VAL A 334 -38.02 6.19 2.02
CA VAL A 334 -37.43 6.35 0.67
C VAL A 334 -38.04 7.51 -0.12
N PRO A 335 -39.36 7.66 -0.28
CA PRO A 335 -39.92 8.75 -1.09
C PRO A 335 -39.70 10.14 -0.46
N ARG A 336 -39.53 10.21 0.86
CA ARG A 336 -39.32 11.45 1.61
C ARG A 336 -37.86 11.90 1.51
N VAL A 337 -36.95 10.95 1.68
CA VAL A 337 -35.50 11.18 1.54
C VAL A 337 -35.16 11.54 0.09
N LEU A 338 -35.72 10.86 -0.91
CA LEU A 338 -35.51 11.21 -2.34
C LEU A 338 -35.99 12.62 -2.72
N ARG A 339 -36.95 13.18 -1.98
CA ARG A 339 -37.50 14.51 -2.21
C ARG A 339 -36.82 15.60 -1.37
N ASP A 340 -35.80 15.23 -0.60
CA ASP A 340 -35.17 16.09 0.40
C ASP A 340 -36.22 16.77 1.32
N GLU A 341 -37.25 16.01 1.73
CA GLU A 341 -38.29 16.54 2.61
C GLU A 341 -37.70 16.95 3.96
N PRO A 342 -38.02 18.16 4.48
CA PRO A 342 -37.55 18.58 5.79
C PRO A 342 -37.92 17.57 6.89
N GLY A 343 -36.92 17.07 7.61
CA GLY A 343 -37.10 16.11 8.70
C GLY A 343 -37.13 14.64 8.28
N ALA A 344 -36.84 14.31 7.02
CA ALA A 344 -36.75 12.92 6.56
C ALA A 344 -35.50 12.18 7.07
N ASP A 345 -34.45 12.93 7.40
CA ASP A 345 -33.12 12.47 7.83
C ASP A 345 -32.82 12.74 9.31
N VAL A 346 -33.81 13.22 10.08
CA VAL A 346 -33.63 13.58 11.50
C VAL A 346 -33.60 12.35 12.41
N SER A 347 -34.27 11.26 12.01
CA SER A 347 -34.16 9.99 12.74
C SER A 347 -32.89 9.25 12.35
N GLU A 348 -32.44 8.33 13.20
CA GLU A 348 -31.26 7.49 12.94
C GLU A 348 -31.42 6.70 11.64
N GLU A 349 -32.60 6.10 11.43
CA GLU A 349 -32.94 5.35 10.21
C GLU A 349 -32.99 6.26 8.98
N GLY A 350 -33.47 7.50 9.16
CA GLY A 350 -33.51 8.50 8.10
C GLY A 350 -32.11 8.95 7.68
N ALA A 351 -31.22 9.21 8.64
CA ALA A 351 -29.85 9.60 8.40
C ALA A 351 -29.05 8.47 7.71
N GLU A 352 -29.18 7.24 8.20
CA GLU A 352 -28.54 6.06 7.59
C GLU A 352 -29.06 5.82 6.17
N LEU A 353 -30.37 5.91 5.96
CA LEU A 353 -30.96 5.77 4.63
C LEU A 353 -30.46 6.87 3.68
N ALA A 354 -30.40 8.11 4.15
CA ALA A 354 -29.90 9.23 3.35
C ALA A 354 -28.44 9.02 2.95
N GLN A 355 -27.60 8.49 3.85
CA GLN A 355 -26.21 8.15 3.55
C GLN A 355 -26.12 7.02 2.51
N PHE A 356 -26.88 5.94 2.68
CA PHE A 356 -26.92 4.85 1.70
C PHE A 356 -27.35 5.33 0.31
N LEU A 357 -28.44 6.11 0.23
CA LEU A 357 -28.91 6.65 -1.04
C LEU A 357 -27.88 7.62 -1.64
N HIS A 358 -27.26 8.48 -0.82
CA HIS A 358 -26.22 9.38 -1.28
C HIS A 358 -25.06 8.61 -1.93
N HIS A 359 -24.55 7.54 -1.30
CA HIS A 359 -23.50 6.71 -1.88
C HIS A 359 -23.99 6.01 -3.16
N LEU A 360 -25.20 5.46 -3.16
CA LEU A 360 -25.78 4.77 -4.31
C LEU A 360 -25.91 5.67 -5.55
N PHE A 361 -26.27 6.95 -5.38
CA PHE A 361 -26.42 7.89 -6.51
C PHE A 361 -25.10 8.57 -6.93
N ASN A 362 -24.18 8.82 -5.99
CA ASN A 362 -23.01 9.67 -6.25
C ASN A 362 -21.70 8.89 -6.40
N ASP A 363 -21.61 7.66 -5.88
CA ASP A 363 -20.43 6.81 -6.03
C ASP A 363 -20.72 5.66 -7.01
N ARG A 364 -20.16 5.80 -8.22
CA ARG A 364 -20.28 4.82 -9.31
C ARG A 364 -19.71 3.44 -8.98
N ASN A 365 -18.84 3.35 -7.97
CA ASN A 365 -18.28 2.07 -7.56
C ASN A 365 -19.09 1.44 -6.42
N HIS A 366 -19.94 2.18 -5.72
CA HIS A 366 -20.62 1.77 -4.49
C HIS A 366 -21.24 0.37 -4.59
N ALA A 367 -22.07 0.14 -5.62
CA ALA A 367 -22.70 -1.16 -5.84
C ALA A 367 -21.67 -2.29 -6.01
N SER A 368 -20.60 -2.05 -6.79
CA SER A 368 -19.53 -3.04 -6.98
C SER A 368 -18.72 -3.30 -5.72
N GLU A 369 -18.49 -2.27 -4.89
CA GLU A 369 -17.79 -2.38 -3.62
C GLU A 369 -18.60 -3.18 -2.61
N GLU A 370 -19.90 -2.90 -2.52
CA GLU A 370 -20.76 -3.61 -1.60
C GLU A 370 -20.94 -5.08 -1.98
N LEU A 371 -21.13 -5.38 -3.28
CA LEU A 371 -21.13 -6.75 -3.79
C LEU A 371 -19.84 -7.50 -3.46
N HIS A 372 -18.69 -6.81 -3.50
CA HIS A 372 -17.40 -7.37 -3.08
C HIS A 372 -17.37 -7.63 -1.57
N ARG A 373 -17.85 -6.69 -0.74
CA ARG A 373 -17.91 -6.85 0.72
C ARG A 373 -18.83 -8.00 1.12
N LEU A 374 -20.00 -8.14 0.51
CA LEU A 374 -20.90 -9.27 0.74
C LEU A 374 -20.23 -10.62 0.46
N LYS A 375 -19.46 -10.70 -0.63
CA LYS A 375 -18.69 -11.90 -0.95
C LYS A 375 -17.61 -12.19 0.09
N ALA A 376 -16.91 -11.17 0.58
CA ALA A 376 -15.88 -11.33 1.61
C ALA A 376 -16.49 -11.76 2.95
N LEU A 377 -17.61 -11.14 3.35
CA LEU A 377 -18.33 -11.38 4.61
C LEU A 377 -19.11 -12.69 4.66
N ALA A 378 -19.11 -13.45 3.56
CA ALA A 378 -19.53 -14.85 3.57
C ALA A 378 -18.68 -15.69 4.56
N ASP A 379 -17.42 -15.30 4.80
CA ASP A 379 -16.58 -15.88 5.86
C ASP A 379 -17.08 -15.47 7.27
N PRO A 380 -17.58 -16.41 8.10
CA PRO A 380 -18.06 -16.10 9.44
C PRO A 380 -16.99 -15.52 10.36
N ALA A 381 -15.72 -15.90 10.20
CA ALA A 381 -14.64 -15.40 11.04
C ALA A 381 -14.33 -13.92 10.74
N LEU A 382 -14.42 -13.51 9.47
CA LEU A 382 -14.31 -12.10 9.09
C LEU A 382 -15.50 -11.31 9.64
N ARG A 383 -16.72 -11.84 9.48
CA ARG A 383 -17.95 -11.19 9.92
C ARG A 383 -17.97 -10.93 11.42
N ALA A 384 -17.50 -11.89 12.23
CA ALA A 384 -17.42 -11.74 13.68
C ALA A 384 -16.51 -10.59 14.14
N ASN A 385 -15.57 -10.14 13.30
CA ASN A 385 -14.63 -9.07 13.63
C ASN A 385 -15.05 -7.69 13.09
N VAL A 386 -16.20 -7.56 12.40
CA VAL A 386 -16.61 -6.32 11.73
C VAL A 386 -16.62 -5.11 12.66
N GLY A 387 -17.19 -5.26 13.85
CA GLY A 387 -17.18 -4.21 14.89
C GLY A 387 -15.79 -3.89 15.45
N ARG A 388 -14.72 -4.53 14.98
CA ARG A 388 -13.34 -4.35 15.46
C ARG A 388 -12.44 -3.71 14.40
N PHE A 389 -12.95 -3.25 13.25
CA PHE A 389 -12.11 -2.67 12.19
C PHE A 389 -11.74 -1.19 12.36
N LEU A 390 -11.95 -0.62 13.56
CA LEU A 390 -11.55 0.74 13.94
C LEU A 390 -10.14 1.13 13.49
N ILE A 391 -9.15 0.24 13.68
CA ILE A 391 -7.75 0.48 13.32
C ILE A 391 -7.53 0.79 11.84
N TRP A 392 -8.42 0.31 10.96
CA TRP A 392 -8.36 0.63 9.54
C TRP A 392 -8.42 2.15 9.33
N ASP A 393 -9.31 2.84 10.05
CA ASP A 393 -9.45 4.29 9.95
C ASP A 393 -8.54 5.02 10.93
N TYR A 394 -8.42 4.55 12.17
CA TYR A 394 -7.61 5.22 13.19
C TYR A 394 -6.12 5.22 12.81
N GLY A 395 -5.59 4.11 12.28
CA GLY A 395 -4.22 4.06 11.78
C GLY A 395 -3.94 5.08 10.65
N ARG A 396 -4.96 5.40 9.84
CA ARG A 396 -4.89 6.46 8.82
C ARG A 396 -4.97 7.84 9.43
N ALA A 397 -5.86 8.06 10.39
CA ALA A 397 -5.98 9.33 11.10
C ALA A 397 -4.65 9.71 11.77
N LEU A 398 -3.98 8.75 12.43
CA LEU A 398 -2.64 8.96 13.01
C LEU A 398 -1.62 9.41 11.95
N MET A 399 -1.68 8.84 10.74
CA MET A 399 -0.80 9.24 9.64
C MET A 399 -1.17 10.60 9.03
N LEU A 400 -2.45 10.95 8.96
CA LEU A 400 -2.90 12.27 8.49
C LEU A 400 -2.37 13.38 9.39
N TYR A 401 -2.41 13.19 10.72
CA TYR A 401 -1.77 14.11 11.66
C TYR A 401 -0.27 14.24 11.39
N ARG A 402 0.43 13.12 11.15
CA ARG A 402 1.86 13.15 10.81
C ARG A 402 2.14 13.88 9.51
N TRP A 403 1.37 13.64 8.46
CA TRP A 403 1.55 14.31 7.18
C TRP A 403 1.25 15.80 7.28
N GLY A 404 0.18 16.18 8.00
CA GLY A 404 -0.12 17.58 8.32
C GLY A 404 1.04 18.29 9.03
N HIS A 405 1.70 17.59 9.97
CA HIS A 405 2.91 18.12 10.60
C HIS A 405 4.09 18.23 9.62
N MET A 406 4.35 17.19 8.81
CA MET A 406 5.44 17.20 7.83
C MET A 406 5.34 18.38 6.86
N VAL A 407 4.14 18.69 6.38
CA VAL A 407 3.90 19.81 5.44
C VAL A 407 3.75 21.18 6.13
N GLY A 408 3.82 21.22 7.47
CA GLY A 408 3.80 22.45 8.25
C GLY A 408 2.40 23.02 8.53
N TRP A 409 1.34 22.25 8.35
CA TRP A 409 -0.04 22.66 8.71
C TRP A 409 -0.33 22.47 10.19
N LEU A 410 0.37 21.54 10.85
CA LEU A 410 0.17 21.20 12.26
C LEU A 410 1.46 21.32 13.06
N THR A 411 1.31 21.79 14.31
CA THR A 411 2.42 21.77 15.28
C THR A 411 2.59 20.35 15.84
N GLU A 412 3.81 20.05 16.29
CA GLU A 412 4.12 18.77 16.91
C GLU A 412 3.26 18.50 18.16
N GLU A 413 3.11 19.49 19.03
CA GLU A 413 2.28 19.39 20.24
C GLU A 413 0.83 19.05 19.90
N TYR A 414 0.24 19.76 18.93
CA TYR A 414 -1.14 19.50 18.51
C TYR A 414 -1.31 18.07 18.00
N CYS A 415 -0.37 17.56 17.21
CA CYS A 415 -0.41 16.18 16.74
C CYS A 415 -0.44 15.20 17.91
N TRP A 416 0.46 15.32 18.88
CA TRP A 416 0.51 14.40 20.01
C TRP A 416 -0.75 14.46 20.89
N GLU A 417 -1.26 15.66 21.16
CA GLU A 417 -2.50 15.83 21.92
C GLU A 417 -3.71 15.20 21.24
N ARG A 418 -3.80 15.32 19.92
CA ARG A 418 -4.91 14.72 19.15
C ARG A 418 -4.74 13.22 18.93
N MET A 419 -3.51 12.73 18.77
CA MET A 419 -3.21 11.33 18.50
C MET A 419 -3.32 10.44 19.75
N LEU A 420 -3.13 10.99 20.96
CA LEU A 420 -3.18 10.21 22.20
C LEU A 420 -4.56 9.57 22.48
N PRO A 421 -5.70 10.28 22.39
CA PRO A 421 -7.02 9.65 22.56
C PRO A 421 -7.28 8.50 21.58
N LEU A 422 -6.92 8.68 20.30
CA LEU A 422 -7.02 7.61 19.29
C LEU A 422 -6.21 6.38 19.69
N ALA A 423 -4.99 6.59 20.20
CA ALA A 423 -4.12 5.51 20.65
C ALA A 423 -4.71 4.76 21.85
N ILE A 424 -5.29 5.47 22.82
CA ILE A 424 -6.00 4.87 23.96
C ILE A 424 -7.17 3.99 23.48
N ASP A 425 -7.97 4.47 22.53
CA ASP A 425 -9.10 3.71 21.99
C ASP A 425 -8.65 2.47 21.21
N ILE A 426 -7.56 2.59 20.45
CA ILE A 426 -6.91 1.43 19.79
C ILE A 426 -6.47 0.42 20.85
N GLN A 427 -5.72 0.83 21.88
CA GLN A 427 -5.20 -0.07 22.90
C GLN A 427 -6.33 -0.83 23.62
N ARG A 428 -7.47 -0.17 23.87
CA ARG A 428 -8.65 -0.76 24.51
C ARG A 428 -9.37 -1.77 23.63
N ARG A 429 -9.34 -1.60 22.30
CA ARG A 429 -10.10 -2.44 21.35
C ARG A 429 -9.37 -3.73 20.97
N TYR A 430 -8.05 -3.78 21.11
CA TYR A 430 -7.22 -4.92 20.72
C TYR A 430 -6.38 -5.45 21.88
N SER A 431 -5.95 -6.70 21.75
CA SER A 431 -5.22 -7.41 22.81
C SER A 431 -3.70 -7.44 22.61
N SER A 432 -3.23 -7.17 21.39
CA SER A 432 -1.80 -7.17 21.02
C SER A 432 -1.57 -6.48 19.68
N TRP A 433 -0.30 -6.22 19.33
CA TRP A 433 0.08 -5.75 17.99
C TRP A 433 -0.41 -6.69 16.88
N GLN A 434 -0.35 -8.01 17.10
CA GLN A 434 -0.78 -9.03 16.14
C GLN A 434 -2.31 -9.05 15.95
N ASP A 435 -3.06 -8.92 17.04
CA ASP A 435 -4.53 -8.83 16.99
C ASP A 435 -4.97 -7.56 16.25
N MET A 436 -4.36 -6.42 16.58
CA MET A 436 -4.55 -5.15 15.86
C MET A 436 -4.23 -5.29 14.36
N ALA A 437 -3.08 -5.88 14.02
CA ALA A 437 -2.65 -6.08 12.63
C ALA A 437 -3.63 -6.99 11.84
N THR A 438 -4.17 -8.02 12.50
CA THR A 438 -5.18 -8.90 11.91
C THR A 438 -6.44 -8.12 11.56
N CYS A 439 -6.97 -7.31 12.49
CA CYS A 439 -8.12 -6.46 12.23
C CYS A 439 -7.85 -5.41 11.15
N TYR A 440 -6.62 -4.86 11.08
CA TYR A 440 -6.23 -3.93 10.01
C TYR A 440 -6.27 -4.59 8.62
N LEU A 441 -5.74 -5.80 8.49
CA LEU A 441 -5.77 -6.56 7.23
C LEU A 441 -7.19 -6.96 6.83
N GLN A 442 -8.04 -7.27 7.81
CA GLN A 442 -9.45 -7.59 7.59
C GLN A 442 -10.26 -6.35 7.15
N GLY A 443 -10.09 -5.20 7.81
CA GLY A 443 -10.71 -3.95 7.38
C GLY A 443 -10.28 -3.55 5.96
N ARG A 444 -8.98 -3.74 5.64
CA ARG A 444 -8.47 -3.56 4.28
C ARG A 444 -9.19 -4.44 3.26
N LEU A 445 -9.41 -5.70 3.60
CA LEU A 445 -10.01 -6.68 2.70
C LEU A 445 -11.43 -6.26 2.28
N LEU A 446 -12.18 -5.68 3.21
CA LEU A 446 -13.51 -5.12 2.93
C LEU A 446 -13.44 -3.87 2.07
N TRP A 447 -12.49 -2.97 2.34
CA TRP A 447 -12.35 -1.73 1.57
C TRP A 447 -11.84 -1.93 0.14
N SER A 448 -10.91 -2.87 -0.10
CA SER A 448 -10.22 -2.99 -1.40
C SER A 448 -10.90 -3.99 -2.34
N VAL A 449 -11.69 -3.49 -3.31
CA VAL A 449 -12.24 -4.32 -4.41
C VAL A 449 -11.10 -4.87 -5.28
N GLY A 450 -11.08 -6.18 -5.52
CA GLY A 450 -10.22 -6.82 -6.55
C GLY A 450 -8.71 -6.91 -6.27
N GLY A 451 -8.24 -6.60 -5.05
CA GLY A 451 -6.81 -6.44 -4.74
C GLY A 451 -6.04 -7.69 -4.31
N GLY A 452 -6.23 -8.87 -4.93
CA GLY A 452 -5.52 -10.10 -4.50
C GLY A 452 -3.99 -9.99 -4.47
N LYS A 453 -3.40 -9.10 -5.29
CA LYS A 453 -1.97 -8.81 -5.33
C LYS A 453 -1.49 -7.77 -4.33
N ALA A 454 -2.38 -6.85 -3.93
CA ALA A 454 -2.08 -5.89 -2.88
C ALA A 454 -2.20 -6.53 -1.48
N ARG A 455 -2.95 -7.63 -1.35
CA ARG A 455 -3.06 -8.39 -0.10
C ARG A 455 -1.71 -8.95 0.38
N SER A 456 -0.96 -9.63 -0.49
CA SER A 456 0.32 -10.25 -0.14
C SER A 456 1.41 -9.23 0.21
N GLU A 457 1.33 -8.02 -0.34
CA GLU A 457 2.21 -6.91 0.01
C GLU A 457 1.98 -6.46 1.46
N TYR A 458 0.72 -6.29 1.85
CA TYR A 458 0.35 -5.89 3.21
C TYR A 458 0.63 -6.99 4.23
N GLU A 459 0.37 -8.27 3.89
CA GLU A 459 0.70 -9.40 4.78
C GLU A 459 2.21 -9.46 5.08
N ARG A 460 3.06 -9.37 4.05
CA ARG A 460 4.52 -9.29 4.22
C ARG A 460 4.95 -8.07 5.03
N LEU A 461 4.28 -6.94 4.84
CA LEU A 461 4.57 -5.75 5.63
C LEU A 461 4.25 -5.97 7.12
N MET A 462 3.14 -6.61 7.46
CA MET A 462 2.84 -6.96 8.86
C MET A 462 3.85 -7.96 9.42
N GLU A 463 4.27 -8.95 8.63
CA GLU A 463 5.33 -9.90 9.02
C GLU A 463 6.66 -9.20 9.30
N ASN A 464 7.05 -8.24 8.45
CA ASN A 464 8.26 -7.44 8.66
C ASN A 464 8.16 -6.59 9.94
N LEU A 465 7.04 -5.88 10.13
CA LEU A 465 6.81 -5.09 11.34
C LEU A 465 6.84 -5.95 12.62
N ALA A 466 6.36 -7.19 12.54
CA ALA A 466 6.37 -8.10 13.69
C ALA A 466 7.74 -8.74 13.95
N SER A 467 8.58 -8.91 12.93
CA SER A 467 9.86 -9.64 13.04
C SER A 467 11.09 -8.74 13.15
N ASP A 468 11.03 -7.49 12.69
CA ASP A 468 12.14 -6.54 12.74
C ASP A 468 12.39 -6.09 14.21
N PRO A 469 13.57 -6.36 14.80
CA PRO A 469 13.88 -5.94 16.17
C PRO A 469 13.80 -4.43 16.39
N ASP A 470 14.03 -3.63 15.35
CA ASP A 470 13.98 -2.17 15.41
C ASP A 470 12.58 -1.60 15.12
N SER A 471 11.60 -2.47 14.80
CA SER A 471 10.21 -2.08 14.63
C SER A 471 9.65 -1.49 15.92
N PRO A 472 8.80 -0.45 15.85
CA PRO A 472 8.15 0.08 17.04
C PRO A 472 7.26 -0.99 17.73
N TRP A 473 6.82 -2.04 17.03
CA TRP A 473 6.09 -3.16 17.64
C TRP A 473 6.94 -4.03 18.57
N ASN A 474 8.26 -4.02 18.39
CA ASN A 474 9.22 -4.80 19.17
C ASN A 474 10.02 -3.95 20.17
N THR A 475 9.90 -2.62 20.11
CA THR A 475 10.59 -1.68 21.02
C THR A 475 9.68 -1.08 22.09
N VAL A 476 8.35 -1.18 21.96
CA VAL A 476 7.39 -0.80 23.01
C VAL A 476 6.36 -1.90 23.28
N PRO A 477 6.08 -2.21 24.56
CA PRO A 477 5.09 -3.23 24.91
C PRO A 477 3.68 -2.73 24.57
N TRP A 478 2.80 -3.66 24.16
CA TRP A 478 1.39 -3.36 23.89
C TRP A 478 0.71 -2.71 25.10
N THR A 479 0.99 -3.22 26.31
CA THR A 479 0.37 -2.82 27.58
C THR A 479 1.00 -1.57 28.21
N LEU A 480 1.70 -0.73 27.45
CA LEU A 480 2.28 0.52 27.93
C LEU A 480 1.15 1.44 28.47
N ASP A 481 1.35 2.09 29.62
CA ASP A 481 0.40 3.09 30.11
C ASP A 481 0.42 4.35 29.23
N LEU A 482 -0.70 4.64 28.57
CA LEU A 482 -0.81 5.71 27.59
C LEU A 482 -1.22 7.03 28.25
N THR A 483 -0.29 7.62 29.01
CA THR A 483 -0.39 8.97 29.59
C THR A 483 0.59 9.93 28.93
N ARG A 484 0.27 11.23 28.84
CA ARG A 484 1.22 12.24 28.30
C ARG A 484 2.54 12.17 29.05
N ASP A 485 3.62 11.86 28.32
CA ASP A 485 4.99 11.75 28.81
C ASP A 485 5.95 12.74 28.12
N TRP A 486 5.41 13.70 27.38
CA TRP A 486 6.12 14.83 26.78
C TRP A 486 5.78 16.15 27.51
N PRO A 487 6.69 17.16 27.45
CA PRO A 487 6.54 18.44 28.15
C PRO A 487 5.25 19.18 27.86
#